data_AF-A0AAA9TVA3-F1
#
_entry.id   AF-A0AAA9TVA3-F1
#
_cell.length_a   1.000
_cell.length_b   1.000
_cell.length_c   1.000
_cell.angle_alpha   90.00
_cell.angle_beta   90.00
_cell.angle_gamma   90.00
#
_symmetry.space_group_name_H-M   'P 1'
#
loop_
_entity.id
_entity.type
_entity.pdbx_description
1 polymer ?
#
loop_
_entity_poly.entity_id
_entity_poly.type
_entity_poly.pdbx_seq_one_letter_code
_entity_poly.pdbx_strand_id
1 'polypeptide(L)'
;MGLLSDPVRRRALARLVLRLNAPLCVLSYVAGIAWFLALAFPPLTQRTYMSENAMGSTMVEEQFAGGDRARSLARDFAAHRRKSGALPVAWLERTMRSVGLEVYTQSFSRKLPFPDETHERYTFCQKGGLLCTLQGKLQPQDWTSIDGPLQSVQTLLLMVLQQASGRPHGAHGLFLRYRVEALTLRGINSFRQYKYDLVAVGKALEGMFRKLNHLLERLHQSFFFYLLPALSRFVSIGLYMPAAGFLLLVLGLKALELWMQLHEAGVGPEEAGENPPHPLTQGVGLASLVAPLLVSQAMGLALYILPVLGQHVATQHFPVAEAEAVVLTLLAIYAAGLALPHNTHRVVSTQAPDRGWMALKLVALIYLALQLACITLTNFSLGFLLAASMVPAAAITKPSEPRALYAALLVLTSPAATLLGSLFLWRELQEAPLSLTEGWQLFLATLAQGVLEHHTYGALLFPLLALGLYPCWLLFWNVLFWK
;
A
#
# COMPACT_ATOMS: atom_id res chain seq x y z
N MET A 1 18.78 -19.48 36.27
CA MET A 1 17.43 -19.45 36.87
C MET A 1 17.27 -18.45 38.03
N GLY A 2 18.34 -17.97 38.70
CA GLY A 2 18.23 -17.06 39.87
C GLY A 2 18.08 -15.55 39.60
N LEU A 3 17.76 -15.12 38.37
CA LEU A 3 17.68 -13.69 38.03
C LEU A 3 16.28 -13.09 38.25
N LEU A 4 15.25 -13.94 38.34
CA LEU A 4 13.85 -13.56 38.53
C LEU A 4 13.32 -13.84 39.96
N SER A 5 14.10 -14.53 40.80
CA SER A 5 13.70 -14.93 42.16
C SER A 5 14.00 -13.87 43.23
N ASP A 6 14.99 -12.99 43.02
CA ASP A 6 15.33 -11.92 43.98
C ASP A 6 14.40 -10.70 43.81
N PRO A 7 13.61 -10.32 44.83
CA PRO A 7 12.65 -9.21 44.73
C PRO A 7 13.34 -7.85 44.53
N VAL A 8 14.54 -7.66 45.09
CA VAL A 8 15.34 -6.43 44.94
C VAL A 8 15.89 -6.30 43.51
N ARG A 9 16.43 -7.39 42.96
CA ARG A 9 16.94 -7.42 41.57
C ARG A 9 15.80 -7.27 40.57
N ARG A 10 14.64 -7.89 40.83
CA ARG A 10 13.42 -7.73 40.02
C ARG A 10 12.95 -6.27 39.95
N ARG A 11 12.92 -5.56 41.08
CA ARG A 11 12.58 -4.11 41.12
C ARG A 11 13.63 -3.23 40.44
N ALA A 12 14.92 -3.59 40.53
CA ALA A 12 15.99 -2.87 39.83
C ALA A 12 15.88 -3.05 38.30
N LEU A 13 15.66 -4.27 37.84
CA LEU A 13 15.42 -4.59 36.43
C LEU A 13 14.14 -3.93 35.91
N ALA A 14 13.06 -3.94 36.70
CA ALA A 14 11.82 -3.28 36.31
C ALA A 14 12.00 -1.78 36.10
N ARG A 15 12.66 -1.09 37.03
CA ARG A 15 13.00 0.34 36.89
C ARG A 15 13.92 0.61 35.71
N LEU A 16 14.88 -0.28 35.42
CA LEU A 16 15.75 -0.16 34.25
C LEU A 16 14.95 -0.28 32.95
N VAL A 17 14.07 -1.29 32.83
CA VAL A 17 13.20 -1.49 31.67
C VAL A 17 12.29 -0.29 31.46
N LEU A 18 11.64 0.22 32.51
CA LEU A 18 10.78 1.40 32.43
C LEU A 18 11.55 2.65 31.95
N ARG A 19 12.77 2.86 32.45
CA ARG A 19 13.63 3.99 32.02
C ARG A 19 14.08 3.88 30.58
N LEU A 20 14.46 2.68 30.13
CA LEU A 20 14.92 2.45 28.76
C LEU A 20 13.78 2.33 27.76
N ASN A 21 12.53 2.18 28.19
CA ASN A 21 11.42 1.91 27.27
C ASN A 21 11.17 3.05 26.29
N ALA A 22 11.16 4.30 26.76
CA ALA A 22 10.95 5.47 25.92
C ALA A 22 12.03 5.63 24.83
N PRO A 23 13.34 5.62 25.13
CA PRO A 23 14.37 5.70 24.09
C PRO A 23 14.36 4.49 23.16
N LEU A 24 14.09 3.27 23.67
CA LEU A 24 13.97 2.08 22.82
C LEU A 24 12.79 2.17 21.85
N CYS A 25 11.65 2.71 22.28
CA CYS A 25 10.50 2.94 21.40
C CYS A 25 10.83 3.92 20.27
N VAL A 26 11.49 5.04 20.60
CA VAL A 26 11.89 6.04 19.59
C VAL A 26 12.91 5.46 18.62
N LEU A 27 13.95 4.79 19.14
CA LEU A 27 14.97 4.14 18.31
C LEU A 27 14.36 3.07 17.41
N SER A 28 13.45 2.24 17.93
CA SER A 28 12.76 1.21 17.14
C SER A 28 11.90 1.84 16.05
N TYR A 29 11.14 2.90 16.34
CA TYR A 29 10.34 3.59 15.32
C TYR A 29 11.22 4.17 14.21
N VAL A 30 12.27 4.91 14.57
CA VAL A 30 13.21 5.51 13.61
C VAL A 30 13.92 4.42 12.81
N ALA A 31 14.34 3.33 13.44
CA ALA A 31 14.93 2.19 12.75
C ALA A 31 13.96 1.56 11.74
N GLY A 32 12.68 1.42 12.08
CA GLY A 32 11.66 0.89 11.16
C GLY A 32 11.48 1.75 9.92
N ILE A 33 11.35 3.07 10.08
CA ILE A 33 11.23 4.02 8.96
C ILE A 33 12.51 4.07 8.13
N ALA A 34 13.67 4.19 8.78
CA ALA A 34 14.97 4.22 8.10
C ALA A 34 15.24 2.92 7.33
N TRP A 35 14.87 1.76 7.90
CA TRP A 35 15.01 0.47 7.24
C TRP A 35 14.16 0.39 5.98
N PHE A 36 12.90 0.84 6.04
CA PHE A 36 12.03 0.88 4.88
C PHE A 36 12.58 1.77 3.76
N LEU A 37 13.02 2.99 4.10
CA LEU A 37 13.67 3.89 3.14
C LEU A 37 14.95 3.27 2.56
N ALA A 38 15.67 2.49 3.37
CA ALA A 38 16.88 1.83 2.94
C ALA A 38 16.65 0.72 1.91
N LEU A 39 15.45 0.16 1.82
CA LEU A 39 15.10 -0.89 0.85
C LEU A 39 15.27 -0.46 -0.61
N ALA A 40 15.32 0.85 -0.87
CA ALA A 40 15.57 1.37 -2.21
C ALA A 40 17.06 1.37 -2.60
N PHE A 41 17.98 1.12 -1.65
CA PHE A 41 19.42 1.16 -1.92
C PHE A 41 19.91 -0.10 -2.67
N PRO A 42 20.89 0.05 -3.58
CA PRO A 42 21.46 -1.05 -4.36
C PRO A 42 21.91 -2.30 -3.60
N PRO A 43 22.49 -2.21 -2.37
CA PRO A 43 22.93 -3.39 -1.63
C PRO A 43 21.79 -4.23 -1.05
N LEU A 44 20.63 -3.60 -0.76
CA LEU A 44 19.45 -4.26 -0.21
C LEU A 44 18.45 -4.69 -1.30
N THR A 45 18.75 -4.39 -2.57
CA THR A 45 17.91 -4.76 -3.71
C THR A 45 18.59 -5.84 -4.53
N GLN A 46 17.87 -6.92 -4.79
CA GLN A 46 18.32 -7.99 -5.67
C GLN A 46 18.02 -7.62 -7.11
N ARG A 47 18.89 -7.99 -8.06
CA ARG A 47 18.63 -7.78 -9.48
C ARG A 47 17.60 -8.81 -9.95
N THR A 48 16.58 -8.37 -10.68
CA THR A 48 15.68 -9.27 -11.41
C THR A 48 16.52 -9.97 -12.48
N TYR A 49 16.81 -11.24 -12.27
CA TYR A 49 17.53 -12.07 -13.22
C TYR A 49 16.51 -12.95 -13.94
N MET A 50 16.33 -12.72 -15.24
CA MET A 50 15.76 -13.74 -16.11
C MET A 50 16.92 -14.56 -16.65
N SER A 51 16.88 -15.87 -16.41
CA SER A 51 17.89 -16.81 -16.89
C SER A 51 18.10 -16.66 -18.39
N GLU A 52 19.36 -16.49 -18.80
CA GLU A 52 19.75 -16.46 -20.21
C GLU A 52 19.38 -17.79 -20.91
N ASN A 53 19.41 -18.90 -20.16
CA ASN A 53 18.95 -20.22 -20.62
C ASN A 53 17.42 -20.30 -20.78
N ALA A 54 16.65 -19.55 -19.99
CA ALA A 54 15.20 -19.41 -20.19
C ALA A 54 14.86 -18.47 -21.36
N MET A 55 15.82 -17.67 -21.80
CA MET A 55 15.69 -16.81 -22.99
C MET A 55 16.23 -17.44 -24.26
N GLY A 56 16.87 -18.61 -24.18
CA GLY A 56 17.42 -19.44 -25.25
C GLY A 56 17.38 -18.82 -26.65
N SER A 57 18.07 -17.69 -26.86
CA SER A 57 18.11 -17.03 -28.16
C SER A 57 18.87 -17.88 -29.18
N THR A 58 19.58 -18.91 -28.69
CA THR A 58 20.32 -19.90 -29.46
C THR A 58 19.50 -21.14 -29.83
N MET A 59 18.30 -21.34 -29.27
CA MET A 59 17.41 -22.46 -29.59
C MET A 59 16.18 -22.05 -30.40
N VAL A 60 16.13 -20.81 -30.89
CA VAL A 60 15.10 -20.36 -31.81
C VAL A 60 15.75 -20.18 -33.17
N GLU A 61 15.16 -20.77 -34.22
CA GLU A 61 15.52 -20.43 -35.60
C GLU A 61 15.42 -18.91 -35.77
N GLU A 62 16.57 -18.24 -35.89
CA GLU A 62 16.66 -16.82 -36.22
C GLU A 62 16.12 -16.54 -37.63
N GLN A 63 15.97 -17.60 -38.42
CA GLN A 63 15.41 -17.58 -39.75
C GLN A 63 13.90 -17.78 -39.65
N PHE A 64 13.15 -16.70 -39.84
CA PHE A 64 11.76 -16.82 -40.27
C PHE A 64 11.76 -17.73 -41.50
N ALA A 65 10.97 -18.81 -41.51
CA ALA A 65 10.93 -19.74 -42.65
C ALA A 65 10.56 -19.04 -43.98
N GLY A 66 9.85 -17.91 -43.90
CA GLY A 66 9.59 -17.03 -45.05
C GLY A 66 10.61 -15.90 -45.24
N GLY A 67 11.74 -15.91 -44.54
CA GLY A 67 12.72 -14.81 -44.46
C GLY A 67 13.41 -14.55 -45.80
N ASP A 68 13.77 -15.60 -46.52
CA ASP A 68 14.33 -15.47 -47.87
C ASP A 68 13.31 -14.96 -48.88
N ARG A 69 12.04 -15.38 -48.73
CA ARG A 69 10.92 -14.88 -49.54
C ARG A 69 10.59 -13.41 -49.22
N ALA A 70 10.69 -13.01 -47.96
CA ALA A 70 10.54 -11.61 -47.55
C ALA A 70 11.70 -10.74 -48.08
N ARG A 71 12.94 -11.25 -48.02
CA ARG A 71 14.12 -10.57 -48.57
C ARG A 71 14.09 -10.49 -50.10
N SER A 72 13.57 -11.50 -50.79
CA SER A 72 13.38 -11.43 -52.25
C SER A 72 12.31 -10.40 -52.63
N LEU A 73 11.16 -10.43 -51.96
CA LEU A 73 10.10 -9.42 -52.14
C LEU A 73 10.59 -8.00 -51.84
N ALA A 74 11.42 -7.81 -50.81
CA ALA A 74 12.01 -6.51 -50.49
C ALA A 74 13.00 -6.04 -51.57
N ARG A 75 13.80 -6.96 -52.13
CA ARG A 75 14.70 -6.67 -53.26
C ARG A 75 13.92 -6.30 -54.52
N ASP A 76 12.86 -7.04 -54.84
CA ASP A 76 11.99 -6.78 -55.98
C ASP A 76 11.27 -5.43 -55.83
N PHE A 77 10.76 -5.14 -54.63
CA PHE A 77 10.18 -3.85 -54.30
C PHE A 77 11.18 -2.70 -54.48
N ALA A 78 12.41 -2.86 -53.98
CA ALA A 78 13.47 -1.86 -54.11
C ALA A 78 13.87 -1.64 -55.58
N ALA A 79 13.94 -2.70 -56.39
CA ALA A 79 14.21 -2.62 -57.82
C ALA A 79 13.10 -1.88 -58.56
N HIS A 80 11.83 -2.17 -58.26
CA HIS A 80 10.69 -1.47 -58.85
C HIS A 80 10.66 -0.01 -58.44
N ARG A 81 10.89 0.30 -57.15
CA ARG A 81 10.97 1.67 -56.64
C ARG A 81 12.08 2.48 -57.32
N ARG A 82 13.25 1.88 -57.54
CA ARG A 82 14.36 2.51 -58.27
C ARG A 82 13.98 2.80 -59.73
N LYS A 83 13.24 1.90 -60.39
CA LYS A 83 12.77 2.11 -61.77
C LYS A 83 11.66 3.16 -61.87
N SER A 84 10.71 3.18 -60.93
CA SER A 84 9.56 4.08 -60.97
C SER A 84 9.82 5.46 -60.40
N GLY A 85 10.90 5.66 -59.63
CA GLY A 85 11.21 6.93 -58.94
C GLY A 85 10.23 7.28 -57.80
N ALA A 86 9.08 6.63 -57.74
CA ALA A 86 8.03 6.75 -56.72
C ALA A 86 7.66 5.36 -56.16
N LEU A 87 6.76 5.33 -55.17
CA LEU A 87 6.28 4.08 -54.58
C LEU A 87 5.57 3.23 -55.66
N PRO A 88 5.98 1.97 -55.92
CA PRO A 88 5.44 1.18 -57.02
C PRO A 88 4.09 0.55 -56.64
N VAL A 89 3.06 1.38 -56.49
CA VAL A 89 1.71 0.99 -56.04
C VAL A 89 1.10 -0.11 -56.92
N ALA A 90 1.27 -0.01 -58.25
CA ALA A 90 0.77 -1.02 -59.19
C ALA A 90 1.46 -2.39 -59.04
N TRP A 91 2.74 -2.42 -58.66
CA TRP A 91 3.43 -3.68 -58.37
C TRP A 91 2.94 -4.28 -57.05
N LEU A 92 2.81 -3.45 -56.01
CA LEU A 92 2.27 -3.87 -54.70
C LEU A 92 0.87 -4.48 -54.83
N GLU A 93 -0.02 -3.83 -55.58
CA GLU A 93 -1.38 -4.32 -55.80
C GLU A 93 -1.39 -5.70 -56.47
N ARG A 94 -0.59 -5.89 -57.52
CA ARG A 94 -0.50 -7.18 -58.23
C ARG A 94 0.11 -8.26 -57.34
N THR A 95 1.16 -7.95 -56.58
CA THR A 95 1.81 -8.91 -55.69
C THR A 95 0.88 -9.34 -54.56
N MET A 96 0.14 -8.42 -53.95
CA MET A 96 -0.82 -8.73 -52.90
C MET A 96 -2.01 -9.56 -53.44
N ARG A 97 -2.56 -9.21 -54.62
CA ARG A 97 -3.58 -10.03 -55.30
C ARG A 97 -3.09 -11.43 -55.65
N SER A 98 -1.83 -11.59 -56.06
CA SER A 98 -1.25 -12.91 -56.42
C SER A 98 -1.11 -13.86 -55.24
N VAL A 99 -1.12 -13.32 -54.01
CA VAL A 99 -1.11 -14.09 -52.76
C VAL A 99 -2.53 -14.31 -52.22
N GLY A 100 -3.56 -13.90 -52.97
CA GLY A 100 -4.97 -14.10 -52.62
C GLY A 100 -5.56 -13.02 -51.71
N LEU A 101 -4.88 -11.88 -51.53
CA LEU A 101 -5.39 -10.77 -50.74
C LEU A 101 -6.29 -9.86 -51.60
N GLU A 102 -7.43 -9.43 -51.05
CA GLU A 102 -8.20 -8.32 -51.62
C GLU A 102 -7.46 -7.00 -51.38
N VAL A 103 -7.30 -6.19 -52.43
CA VAL A 103 -6.53 -4.95 -52.39
C VAL A 103 -7.36 -3.80 -52.90
N TYR A 104 -7.41 -2.72 -52.10
CA TYR A 104 -8.03 -1.45 -52.44
C TYR A 104 -6.96 -0.35 -52.36
N THR A 105 -6.99 0.61 -53.27
CA THR A 105 -6.06 1.77 -53.29
C THR A 105 -6.80 3.05 -52.92
N GLN A 106 -6.21 3.86 -52.04
CA GLN A 106 -6.76 5.16 -51.64
C GLN A 106 -5.65 6.22 -51.66
N SER A 107 -5.97 7.38 -52.22
CA SER A 107 -5.08 8.53 -52.30
C SER A 107 -5.05 9.28 -50.98
N PHE A 108 -3.88 9.42 -50.36
CA PHE A 108 -3.68 10.27 -49.17
C PHE A 108 -2.66 11.37 -49.44
N SER A 109 -2.88 12.55 -48.85
CA SER A 109 -1.92 13.66 -48.83
C SER A 109 -1.42 13.87 -47.41
N ARG A 110 -0.09 13.85 -47.20
CA ARG A 110 0.53 14.14 -45.90
C ARG A 110 1.83 14.92 -46.10
N LYS A 111 1.98 16.05 -45.40
CA LYS A 111 3.26 16.76 -45.23
C LYS A 111 3.94 16.28 -43.95
N LEU A 112 5.22 15.93 -44.03
CA LEU A 112 6.07 15.58 -42.88
C LEU A 112 7.34 16.45 -42.90
N PRO A 113 7.72 17.10 -41.78
CA PRO A 113 8.91 17.94 -41.69
C PRO A 113 10.09 17.17 -41.07
N PHE A 114 11.08 16.86 -41.93
CA PHE A 114 12.52 16.59 -41.68
C PHE A 114 13.00 15.37 -40.85
N PRO A 115 14.26 14.90 -41.13
CA PRO A 115 14.86 13.67 -40.57
C PRO A 115 16.03 13.93 -39.59
N ASP A 116 16.45 12.82 -38.94
CA ASP A 116 17.74 12.51 -38.31
C ASP A 116 17.79 12.42 -36.76
N GLU A 117 18.03 11.19 -36.28
CA GLU A 117 18.54 10.86 -34.94
C GLU A 117 19.74 9.92 -35.06
N THR A 118 20.79 10.20 -34.28
CA THR A 118 21.77 9.18 -33.86
C THR A 118 22.01 9.32 -32.35
N HIS A 119 21.55 8.34 -31.57
CA HIS A 119 22.27 7.68 -30.47
C HIS A 119 21.29 6.82 -29.65
N GLU A 120 21.55 5.51 -29.53
CA GLU A 120 20.92 4.67 -28.49
C GLU A 120 21.85 3.58 -27.95
N ARG A 121 21.71 3.34 -26.64
CA ARG A 121 22.10 2.13 -25.91
C ARG A 121 20.93 1.71 -25.01
N TYR A 122 21.04 0.48 -24.49
CA TYR A 122 20.52 -0.09 -23.22
C TYR A 122 19.55 -1.28 -23.34
N THR A 123 19.16 -1.90 -22.21
CA THR A 123 18.87 -3.35 -22.06
C THR A 123 17.38 -3.78 -22.07
N PHE A 124 17.12 -4.95 -22.68
CA PHE A 124 15.86 -5.72 -22.86
C PHE A 124 14.64 -5.01 -23.47
N CYS A 125 13.97 -4.07 -22.79
CA CYS A 125 13.01 -3.16 -23.47
C CYS A 125 13.79 -2.13 -24.30
N GLN A 126 14.87 -1.60 -23.72
CA GLN A 126 15.79 -0.70 -24.40
C GLN A 126 16.60 -1.44 -25.50
N LYS A 127 16.76 -2.78 -25.44
CA LYS A 127 17.40 -3.56 -26.52
C LYS A 127 16.54 -3.57 -27.79
N GLY A 128 15.22 -3.38 -27.65
CA GLY A 128 14.26 -3.21 -28.74
C GLY A 128 13.94 -1.75 -29.06
N GLY A 129 14.64 -0.79 -28.46
CA GLY A 129 14.39 0.65 -28.60
C GLY A 129 13.13 1.15 -27.88
N LEU A 130 12.53 0.38 -26.97
CA LEU A 130 11.32 0.78 -26.22
C LEU A 130 11.67 1.25 -24.80
N LEU A 131 11.14 2.40 -24.39
CA LEU A 131 11.17 2.83 -23.00
C LEU A 131 10.01 2.20 -22.24
N CYS A 132 10.36 1.43 -21.22
CA CYS A 132 9.41 0.84 -20.27
C CYS A 132 9.43 1.65 -18.97
N THR A 133 8.26 1.83 -18.36
CA THR A 133 8.10 2.50 -17.06
C THR A 133 7.43 1.56 -16.07
N LEU A 134 7.83 1.65 -14.81
CA LEU A 134 7.09 1.04 -13.69
C LEU A 134 6.42 2.17 -12.92
N GLN A 135 5.10 2.09 -12.71
CA GLN A 135 4.34 3.16 -12.05
C GLN A 135 4.47 4.55 -12.71
N GLY A 136 4.67 4.60 -14.02
CA GLY A 136 4.90 5.84 -14.75
C GLY A 136 6.29 6.46 -14.52
N LYS A 137 7.15 5.85 -13.70
CA LYS A 137 8.54 6.26 -13.49
C LYS A 137 9.48 5.45 -14.38
N LEU A 138 10.48 6.13 -14.91
CA LEU A 138 11.56 5.52 -15.68
C LEU A 138 12.54 4.83 -14.74
N GLN A 139 13.25 3.83 -15.26
CA GLN A 139 14.30 3.17 -14.53
C GLN A 139 15.50 4.11 -14.32
N PRO A 140 16.10 4.16 -13.10
CA PRO A 140 17.32 4.90 -12.88
C PRO A 140 18.46 4.40 -13.78
N GLN A 141 19.07 5.31 -14.53
CA GLN A 141 20.21 5.01 -15.39
C GLN A 141 21.51 4.93 -14.58
N ASP A 142 21.69 5.87 -13.65
CA ASP A 142 22.88 5.97 -12.80
C ASP A 142 22.55 5.66 -11.34
N TRP A 143 23.17 4.60 -10.82
CA TRP A 143 23.02 4.17 -9.42
C TRP A 143 24.13 4.70 -8.51
N THR A 144 25.11 5.42 -9.07
CA THR A 144 26.24 6.03 -8.36
C THR A 144 25.90 7.42 -7.83
N SER A 145 24.98 8.14 -8.47
CA SER A 145 24.41 9.39 -7.96
C SER A 145 23.33 9.12 -6.91
N ILE A 146 23.10 10.09 -6.03
CA ILE A 146 22.00 10.11 -5.04
C ILE A 146 20.63 10.09 -5.74
N ASP A 147 20.55 10.57 -6.98
CA ASP A 147 19.31 10.64 -7.76
C ASP A 147 18.72 9.25 -8.04
N GLY A 148 19.57 8.25 -8.24
CA GLY A 148 19.12 6.88 -8.54
C GLY A 148 18.36 6.24 -7.37
N PRO A 149 18.95 6.17 -6.17
CA PRO A 149 18.25 5.74 -4.96
C PRO A 149 17.00 6.58 -4.65
N LEU A 150 17.01 7.90 -4.89
CA LEU A 150 15.84 8.73 -4.66
C LEU A 150 14.67 8.36 -5.57
N GLN A 151 14.91 8.18 -6.87
CA GLN A 151 13.90 7.69 -7.83
C GLN A 151 13.40 6.29 -7.47
N SER A 152 14.30 5.45 -6.97
CA SER A 152 14.01 4.11 -6.46
C SER A 152 13.07 4.16 -5.22
N VAL A 153 13.31 5.08 -4.28
CA VAL A 153 12.41 5.35 -3.14
C VAL A 153 11.04 5.84 -3.62
N GLN A 154 11.00 6.77 -4.57
CA GLN A 154 9.72 7.28 -5.12
C GLN A 154 8.90 6.16 -5.77
N THR A 155 9.54 5.31 -6.57
CA THR A 155 8.89 4.16 -7.22
C THR A 155 8.41 3.14 -6.20
N LEU A 156 9.23 2.86 -5.16
CA LEU A 156 8.86 2.00 -4.04
C LEU A 156 7.64 2.54 -3.29
N LEU A 157 7.61 3.83 -2.97
CA LEU A 157 6.48 4.48 -2.30
C LEU A 157 5.21 4.43 -3.16
N LEU A 158 5.31 4.71 -4.46
CA LEU A 158 4.17 4.59 -5.38
C LEU A 158 3.59 3.19 -5.39
N MET A 159 4.44 2.17 -5.40
CA MET A 159 4.01 0.78 -5.34
C MET A 159 3.35 0.43 -4.02
N VAL A 160 3.93 0.87 -2.89
CA VAL A 160 3.35 0.66 -1.55
C VAL A 160 1.99 1.33 -1.43
N LEU A 161 1.85 2.59 -1.87
CA LEU A 161 0.57 3.30 -1.83
C LEU A 161 -0.51 2.60 -2.67
N GLN A 162 -0.16 2.12 -3.86
CA GLN A 162 -1.10 1.37 -4.69
C GLN A 162 -1.47 0.01 -4.08
N GLN A 163 -0.50 -0.76 -3.60
CA GLN A 163 -0.75 -2.05 -2.98
C GLN A 163 -1.56 -1.92 -1.69
N ALA A 164 -1.36 -0.84 -0.93
CA ALA A 164 -2.10 -0.57 0.30
C ALA A 164 -3.62 -0.44 0.06
N SER A 165 -4.03 0.05 -1.12
CA SER A 165 -5.45 0.11 -1.48
C SER A 165 -6.11 -1.27 -1.58
N GLY A 166 -5.35 -2.35 -1.80
CA GLY A 166 -5.89 -3.69 -2.04
C GLY A 166 -6.70 -3.83 -3.32
N ARG A 167 -6.76 -2.78 -4.16
CA ARG A 167 -7.54 -2.75 -5.39
C ARG A 167 -6.78 -3.45 -6.52
N PRO A 168 -7.47 -4.22 -7.39
CA PRO A 168 -6.85 -4.74 -8.59
C PRO A 168 -6.47 -3.58 -9.51
N HIS A 169 -5.19 -3.53 -9.93
CA HIS A 169 -4.69 -2.49 -10.84
C HIS A 169 -4.59 -3.01 -12.27
N GLY A 170 -5.08 -2.21 -13.22
CA GLY A 170 -5.14 -2.58 -14.63
C GLY A 170 -6.17 -3.67 -14.94
N ALA A 171 -6.43 -3.90 -16.23
CA ALA A 171 -7.39 -4.92 -16.66
C ALA A 171 -6.98 -6.34 -16.21
N HIS A 172 -5.66 -6.60 -16.15
CA HIS A 172 -5.12 -7.89 -15.73
C HIS A 172 -5.37 -8.22 -14.24
N GLY A 173 -5.48 -7.23 -13.36
CA GLY A 173 -5.63 -7.46 -11.92
C GLY A 173 -6.89 -8.25 -11.54
N LEU A 174 -7.95 -8.15 -12.34
CA LEU A 174 -9.22 -8.88 -12.13
C LEU A 174 -9.11 -10.38 -12.46
N PHE A 175 -8.20 -10.75 -13.38
CA PHE A 175 -8.00 -12.13 -13.80
C PHE A 175 -7.31 -12.99 -12.74
N LEU A 176 -6.62 -12.36 -11.78
CA LEU A 176 -5.95 -13.05 -10.67
C LEU A 176 -6.91 -13.92 -9.84
N ARG A 177 -8.15 -13.45 -9.62
CA ARG A 177 -9.19 -14.20 -8.88
C ARG A 177 -9.54 -15.52 -9.56
N TYR A 178 -9.43 -15.57 -10.88
CA TYR A 178 -9.74 -16.73 -11.71
C TYR A 178 -8.51 -17.59 -12.00
N ARG A 179 -7.37 -17.30 -11.38
CA ARG A 179 -6.07 -17.94 -11.66
C ARG A 179 -5.68 -17.86 -13.14
N VAL A 180 -6.12 -16.79 -13.80
CA VAL A 180 -5.72 -16.48 -15.18
C VAL A 180 -4.53 -15.53 -15.08
N GLU A 181 -3.35 -16.03 -15.46
CA GLU A 181 -2.13 -15.24 -15.56
C GLU A 181 -2.29 -14.25 -16.71
N ALA A 182 -2.30 -12.95 -16.38
CA ALA A 182 -2.51 -11.90 -17.36
C ALA A 182 -1.48 -10.77 -17.17
N LEU A 183 -1.05 -10.19 -18.28
CA LEU A 183 -0.17 -9.04 -18.32
C LEU A 183 -0.82 -7.95 -19.18
N THR A 184 -0.95 -6.74 -18.65
CA THR A 184 -1.42 -5.60 -19.45
C THR A 184 -0.23 -4.82 -20.00
N LEU A 185 -0.10 -4.80 -21.32
CA LEU A 185 0.76 -3.86 -22.02
C LEU A 185 -0.04 -2.60 -22.37
N ARG A 186 0.43 -1.45 -21.89
CA ARG A 186 -0.21 -0.16 -22.12
C ARG A 186 0.78 0.80 -22.75
N GLY A 187 0.43 1.35 -23.91
CA GLY A 187 1.14 2.50 -24.46
C GLY A 187 0.86 3.76 -23.63
N ILE A 188 1.91 4.43 -23.18
CA ILE A 188 1.80 5.73 -22.51
C ILE A 188 1.99 6.80 -23.58
N ASN A 189 1.01 7.67 -23.74
CA ASN A 189 1.14 8.78 -24.68
C ASN A 189 2.19 9.74 -24.13
N SER A 190 3.22 10.02 -24.92
CA SER A 190 4.30 10.93 -24.56
C SER A 190 4.32 12.09 -25.55
N PHE A 191 4.54 13.30 -25.06
CA PHE A 191 4.79 14.49 -25.88
C PHE A 191 6.17 14.46 -26.57
N ARG A 192 6.91 13.35 -26.44
CA ARG A 192 8.18 13.16 -27.14
C ARG A 192 7.96 13.21 -28.66
N GLN A 193 8.92 13.86 -29.32
CA GLN A 193 8.94 13.99 -30.78
C GLN A 193 9.03 12.63 -31.47
N TYR A 194 9.70 11.66 -30.83
CA TYR A 194 9.88 10.31 -31.32
C TYR A 194 8.84 9.37 -30.72
N LYS A 195 7.98 8.84 -31.59
CA LYS A 195 7.02 7.79 -31.26
C LYS A 195 7.56 6.46 -31.73
N TYR A 196 7.21 5.41 -31.00
CA TYR A 196 7.58 4.05 -31.38
C TYR A 196 6.82 3.61 -32.62
N ASP A 197 7.55 3.07 -33.59
CA ASP A 197 6.97 2.43 -34.76
C ASP A 197 6.33 1.09 -34.40
N LEU A 198 5.35 0.67 -35.19
CA LEU A 198 4.66 -0.60 -35.02
C LEU A 198 5.63 -1.79 -35.10
N VAL A 199 6.72 -1.64 -35.87
CA VAL A 199 7.80 -2.64 -35.95
C VAL A 199 8.49 -2.84 -34.60
N ALA A 200 8.77 -1.76 -33.85
CA ALA A 200 9.40 -1.87 -32.53
C ALA A 200 8.46 -2.57 -31.53
N VAL A 201 7.18 -2.20 -31.56
CA VAL A 201 6.14 -2.84 -30.74
C VAL A 201 6.00 -4.33 -31.10
N GLY A 202 5.95 -4.66 -32.40
CA GLY A 202 5.85 -6.03 -32.89
C GLY A 202 7.04 -6.90 -32.47
N LYS A 203 8.27 -6.38 -32.61
CA LYS A 203 9.49 -7.05 -32.14
C LYS A 203 9.46 -7.31 -30.63
N ALA A 204 8.96 -6.36 -29.84
CA ALA A 204 8.85 -6.52 -28.40
C ALA A 204 7.80 -7.57 -28.01
N LEU A 205 6.62 -7.53 -28.64
CA LEU A 205 5.56 -8.53 -28.43
C LEU A 205 6.04 -9.93 -28.81
N GLU A 206 6.62 -10.08 -29.99
CA GLU A 206 7.20 -11.34 -30.45
C GLU A 206 8.28 -11.83 -29.50
N GLY A 207 9.19 -10.95 -29.08
CA GLY A 207 10.23 -11.25 -28.09
C GLY A 207 9.67 -11.69 -26.74
N MET A 208 8.56 -11.10 -26.29
CA MET A 208 7.87 -11.53 -25.06
C MET A 208 7.23 -12.90 -25.22
N PHE A 209 6.49 -13.14 -26.28
CA PHE A 209 5.85 -14.44 -26.54
C PHE A 209 6.87 -15.56 -26.68
N ARG A 210 7.97 -15.34 -27.42
CA ARG A 210 9.06 -16.32 -27.53
C ARG A 210 9.67 -16.66 -26.17
N LYS A 211 9.86 -15.66 -25.31
CA LYS A 211 10.42 -15.86 -23.95
C LYS A 211 9.45 -16.58 -23.03
N LEU A 212 8.16 -16.21 -23.06
CA LEU A 212 7.13 -16.91 -22.29
C LEU A 212 6.98 -18.36 -22.76
N ASN A 213 7.08 -18.63 -24.07
CA ASN A 213 7.00 -19.98 -24.63
C ASN A 213 8.20 -20.87 -24.23
N HIS A 214 9.33 -20.28 -23.87
CA HIS A 214 10.52 -20.99 -23.38
C HIS A 214 10.55 -21.19 -21.86
N LEU A 215 9.57 -20.65 -21.12
CA LEU A 215 9.43 -20.94 -19.70
C LEU A 215 8.95 -22.39 -19.54
N LEU A 216 9.82 -23.26 -19.02
CA LEU A 216 9.49 -24.65 -18.69
C LEU A 216 8.48 -24.76 -17.54
N GLU A 217 8.36 -23.70 -16.74
CA GLU A 217 7.43 -23.62 -15.62
C GLU A 217 6.39 -22.53 -15.87
N ARG A 218 5.15 -22.76 -15.39
CA ARG A 218 4.14 -21.71 -15.30
C ARG A 218 4.64 -20.56 -14.43
N LEU A 219 4.14 -19.34 -14.65
CA LEU A 219 4.52 -18.20 -13.81
C LEU A 219 4.04 -18.46 -12.38
N HIS A 220 4.96 -18.90 -11.52
CA HIS A 220 4.61 -19.20 -10.14
C HIS A 220 4.29 -17.89 -9.39
N GLN A 221 3.07 -17.87 -8.86
CA GLN A 221 2.46 -16.74 -8.16
C GLN A 221 3.20 -16.45 -6.85
N SER A 222 4.12 -15.48 -6.86
CA SER A 222 4.79 -14.97 -5.64
C SER A 222 4.68 -13.45 -5.51
N PHE A 223 3.63 -12.85 -6.08
CA PHE A 223 3.39 -11.41 -6.07
C PHE A 223 3.25 -10.78 -4.67
N PHE A 224 2.98 -11.58 -3.65
CA PHE A 224 2.78 -11.11 -2.27
C PHE A 224 4.09 -10.89 -1.49
N PHE A 225 5.25 -11.24 -2.06
CA PHE A 225 6.53 -11.24 -1.35
C PHE A 225 7.59 -10.32 -1.92
N TYR A 226 7.24 -9.48 -2.91
CA TYR A 226 8.22 -8.62 -3.57
C TYR A 226 7.75 -7.17 -3.70
N LEU A 227 8.66 -6.26 -3.33
CA LEU A 227 8.56 -4.85 -3.69
C LEU A 227 9.51 -4.58 -4.85
N LEU A 228 9.07 -3.81 -5.84
CA LEU A 228 9.81 -3.50 -7.06
C LEU A 228 10.20 -2.01 -7.04
N PRO A 229 11.32 -1.65 -6.41
CA PRO A 229 11.81 -0.28 -6.41
C PRO A 229 12.32 0.16 -7.80
N ALA A 230 12.61 -0.77 -8.72
CA ALA A 230 12.92 -0.46 -10.12
C ALA A 230 12.58 -1.65 -11.03
N LEU A 231 12.51 -1.41 -12.35
CA LEU A 231 12.24 -2.46 -13.34
C LEU A 231 13.22 -3.64 -13.29
N SER A 232 14.48 -3.40 -12.92
CA SER A 232 15.51 -4.43 -12.85
C SER A 232 15.84 -4.91 -11.43
N ARG A 233 15.09 -4.47 -10.42
CA ARG A 233 15.43 -4.70 -9.01
C ARG A 233 14.20 -5.01 -8.18
N PHE A 234 14.33 -5.97 -7.29
CA PHE A 234 13.28 -6.37 -6.36
C PHE A 234 13.81 -6.51 -4.93
N VAL A 235 12.91 -6.40 -3.97
CA VAL A 235 13.15 -6.58 -2.53
C VAL A 235 12.28 -7.73 -2.06
N SER A 236 12.88 -8.76 -1.47
CA SER A 236 12.16 -9.92 -0.95
C SER A 236 11.54 -9.69 0.43
N ILE A 237 10.56 -10.53 0.78
CA ILE A 237 9.87 -10.51 2.08
C ILE A 237 10.83 -10.49 3.28
N GLY A 238 11.93 -11.24 3.22
CA GLY A 238 12.91 -11.28 4.31
C GLY A 238 13.57 -9.94 4.59
N LEU A 239 13.61 -9.04 3.60
CA LEU A 239 14.25 -7.72 3.71
C LEU A 239 13.28 -6.63 4.14
N TYR A 240 12.02 -6.65 3.69
CA TYR A 240 11.08 -5.58 4.06
C TYR A 240 10.32 -5.83 5.38
N MET A 241 10.11 -7.09 5.79
CA MET A 241 9.37 -7.41 7.03
C MET A 241 9.98 -6.84 8.31
N PRO A 242 11.32 -6.77 8.47
CA PRO A 242 11.93 -6.12 9.63
C PRO A 242 11.46 -4.67 9.84
N ALA A 243 11.17 -3.91 8.78
CA ALA A 243 10.66 -2.53 8.92
C ALA A 243 9.37 -2.49 9.73
N ALA A 244 8.42 -3.36 9.41
CA ALA A 244 7.16 -3.47 10.17
C ALA A 244 7.39 -4.09 11.56
N GLY A 245 8.31 -5.04 11.68
CA GLY A 245 8.70 -5.64 12.96
C GLY A 245 9.18 -4.59 13.98
N PHE A 246 10.02 -3.64 13.54
CA PHE A 246 10.46 -2.52 14.38
C PHE A 246 9.31 -1.60 14.82
N LEU A 247 8.33 -1.35 13.96
CA LEU A 247 7.15 -0.55 14.33
C LEU A 247 6.25 -1.32 15.33
N LEU A 248 6.04 -2.61 15.13
CA LEU A 248 5.28 -3.47 16.05
C LEU A 248 5.97 -3.62 17.41
N LEU A 249 7.31 -3.63 17.45
CA LEU A 249 8.09 -3.69 18.68
C LEU A 249 7.77 -2.51 19.61
N VAL A 250 7.49 -1.31 19.06
CA VAL A 250 7.07 -0.14 19.85
C VAL A 250 5.79 -0.42 20.63
N LEU A 251 4.80 -1.06 20.00
CA LEU A 251 3.54 -1.42 20.66
C LEU A 251 3.76 -2.47 21.75
N GLY A 252 4.59 -3.49 21.48
CA GLY A 252 4.94 -4.52 22.45
C GLY A 252 5.68 -3.97 23.67
N LEU A 253 6.66 -3.09 23.44
CA LEU A 253 7.40 -2.38 24.48
C LEU A 253 6.49 -1.48 25.33
N LYS A 254 5.55 -0.76 24.72
CA LYS A 254 4.56 0.06 25.44
C LYS A 254 3.55 -0.76 26.21
N ALA A 255 3.10 -1.89 25.66
CA ALA A 255 2.24 -2.83 26.36
C ALA A 255 2.94 -3.43 27.58
N LEU A 256 4.23 -3.79 27.45
CA LEU A 256 5.03 -4.31 28.56
C LEU A 256 5.20 -3.26 29.68
N GLU A 257 5.49 -2.00 29.32
CA GLU A 257 5.58 -0.90 30.28
C GLU A 257 4.29 -0.73 31.09
N LEU A 258 3.13 -0.69 30.42
CA LEU A 258 1.85 -0.57 31.10
C LEU A 258 1.56 -1.79 31.97
N TRP A 259 1.80 -3.00 31.46
CA TRP A 259 1.61 -4.23 32.23
C TRP A 259 2.42 -4.24 33.53
N MET A 260 3.68 -3.80 33.47
CA MET A 260 4.54 -3.69 34.65
C MET A 260 4.03 -2.63 35.64
N GLN A 261 3.61 -1.47 35.15
CA GLN A 261 3.05 -0.41 36.00
C GLN A 261 1.74 -0.86 36.69
N LEU A 262 0.86 -1.58 35.98
CA LEU A 262 -0.34 -2.17 36.57
C LEU A 262 0.00 -3.21 37.65
N HIS A 263 1.02 -4.04 37.41
CA HIS A 263 1.43 -5.09 38.33
C HIS A 263 2.08 -4.53 39.60
N GLU A 264 2.97 -3.54 39.48
CA GLU A 264 3.61 -2.89 40.64
C GLU A 264 2.61 -2.13 41.50
N ALA A 265 1.62 -1.46 40.90
CA ALA A 265 0.56 -0.80 41.64
C ALA A 265 -0.33 -1.78 42.44
N GLY A 266 -0.47 -3.03 41.98
CA GLY A 266 -1.22 -4.08 42.66
C GLY A 266 -0.53 -4.64 43.91
N VAL A 267 0.80 -4.48 44.02
CA VAL A 267 1.62 -4.96 45.13
C VAL A 267 2.05 -3.75 45.98
N GLY A 268 1.10 -3.16 46.71
CA GLY A 268 1.42 -2.13 47.70
C GLY A 268 2.37 -2.65 48.78
N PRO A 269 3.12 -1.77 49.48
CA PRO A 269 3.98 -2.21 50.59
C PRO A 269 3.12 -2.85 51.68
N GLU A 270 3.43 -4.09 52.07
CA GLU A 270 2.97 -4.63 53.35
C GLU A 270 3.59 -3.77 54.46
N GLU A 271 2.89 -2.72 54.88
CA GLU A 271 3.15 -2.10 56.16
C GLU A 271 2.60 -3.03 57.25
N ALA A 272 3.52 -3.53 58.06
CA ALA A 272 3.25 -4.26 59.28
C ALA A 272 2.41 -3.38 60.22
N GLY A 273 1.15 -3.76 60.43
CA GLY A 273 0.27 -3.12 61.40
C GLY A 273 -1.11 -3.78 61.39
N GLU A 274 -1.41 -4.50 62.46
CA GLU A 274 -2.68 -5.20 62.71
C GLU A 274 -3.90 -4.27 62.50
N ASN A 275 -4.78 -4.64 61.57
CA ASN A 275 -6.22 -4.30 61.57
C ASN A 275 -6.99 -5.29 60.65
N PRO A 276 -8.27 -5.60 60.95
CA PRO A 276 -9.00 -6.75 60.40
C PRO A 276 -9.32 -6.62 58.90
N PRO A 277 -9.69 -7.73 58.21
CA PRO A 277 -9.59 -7.82 56.75
C PRO A 277 -10.58 -6.88 56.04
N HIS A 278 -10.05 -5.85 55.40
CA HIS A 278 -10.77 -5.18 54.31
C HIS A 278 -11.03 -6.19 53.19
N PRO A 279 -12.22 -6.19 52.56
CA PRO A 279 -12.56 -7.19 51.56
C PRO A 279 -11.58 -7.12 50.39
N LEU A 280 -11.12 -8.31 50.04
CA LEU A 280 -10.16 -8.64 49.01
C LEU A 280 -10.46 -7.93 47.69
N THR A 281 -9.40 -7.42 47.06
CA THR A 281 -9.30 -7.04 45.63
C THR A 281 -10.19 -5.89 45.15
N GLN A 282 -9.70 -4.65 45.29
CA GLN A 282 -10.00 -3.60 44.30
C GLN A 282 -9.32 -3.94 42.97
N GLY A 283 -9.81 -4.98 42.30
CA GLY A 283 -9.47 -5.28 40.91
C GLY A 283 -9.96 -4.15 40.02
N VAL A 284 -9.30 -3.96 38.86
CA VAL A 284 -9.83 -3.07 37.80
C VAL A 284 -11.28 -3.47 37.57
N GLY A 285 -12.23 -2.56 37.82
CA GLY A 285 -13.64 -2.86 37.64
C GLY A 285 -13.88 -3.26 36.19
N LEU A 286 -14.19 -4.53 35.92
CA LEU A 286 -14.38 -5.07 34.57
C LEU A 286 -15.39 -4.24 33.76
N ALA A 287 -16.40 -3.67 34.43
CA ALA A 287 -17.37 -2.76 33.83
C ALA A 287 -16.74 -1.52 33.17
N SER A 288 -15.66 -0.98 33.73
CA SER A 288 -14.94 0.18 33.17
C SER A 288 -14.22 -0.13 31.85
N LEU A 289 -13.90 -1.40 31.58
CA LEU A 289 -13.26 -1.84 30.34
C LEU A 289 -14.28 -2.31 29.31
N VAL A 290 -15.33 -3.01 29.76
CA VAL A 290 -16.33 -3.61 28.89
C VAL A 290 -17.15 -2.54 28.16
N ALA A 291 -17.57 -1.46 28.83
CA ALA A 291 -18.39 -0.44 28.18
C ALA A 291 -17.66 0.29 27.02
N PRO A 292 -16.44 0.84 27.18
CA PRO A 292 -15.70 1.45 26.07
C PRO A 292 -15.42 0.46 24.93
N LEU A 293 -15.14 -0.81 25.25
CA LEU A 293 -14.89 -1.84 24.25
C LEU A 293 -16.15 -2.15 23.43
N LEU A 294 -17.28 -2.46 24.09
CA LEU A 294 -18.54 -2.77 23.41
C LEU A 294 -19.04 -1.59 22.58
N VAL A 295 -18.99 -0.38 23.12
CA VAL A 295 -19.43 0.82 22.40
C VAL A 295 -18.55 1.09 21.19
N SER A 296 -17.22 0.95 21.31
CA SER A 296 -16.31 1.13 20.17
C SER A 296 -16.56 0.08 19.08
N GLN A 297 -16.78 -1.18 19.45
CA GLN A 297 -17.13 -2.25 18.50
C GLN A 297 -18.50 -2.01 17.85
N ALA A 298 -19.50 -1.55 18.62
CA ALA A 298 -20.82 -1.21 18.11
C ALA A 298 -20.76 -0.05 17.11
N MET A 299 -19.90 0.96 17.36
CA MET A 299 -19.66 2.05 16.40
C MET A 299 -19.00 1.56 15.11
N GLY A 300 -18.06 0.61 15.19
CA GLY A 300 -17.49 -0.04 14.00
C GLY A 300 -18.53 -0.83 13.21
N LEU A 301 -19.36 -1.60 13.91
CA LEU A 301 -20.48 -2.33 13.30
C LEU A 301 -21.48 -1.38 12.64
N ALA A 302 -21.77 -0.26 13.29
CA ALA A 302 -22.63 0.78 12.74
C ALA A 302 -22.02 1.38 11.47
N LEU A 303 -20.72 1.72 11.49
CA LEU A 303 -19.99 2.24 10.33
C LEU A 303 -20.00 1.25 9.16
N TYR A 304 -20.01 -0.05 9.42
CA TYR A 304 -20.06 -1.10 8.41
C TYR A 304 -21.48 -1.31 7.83
N ILE A 305 -22.53 -1.31 8.66
CA ILE A 305 -23.89 -1.72 8.26
C ILE A 305 -24.76 -0.53 7.83
N LEU A 306 -24.81 0.54 8.63
CA LEU A 306 -25.80 1.61 8.46
C LEU A 306 -25.71 2.35 7.12
N PRO A 307 -24.53 2.64 6.54
CA PRO A 307 -24.46 3.37 5.28
C PRO A 307 -25.21 2.68 4.14
N VAL A 308 -25.13 1.35 4.07
CA VAL A 308 -25.74 0.54 3.01
C VAL A 308 -27.22 0.30 3.25
N LEU A 309 -27.63 0.08 4.50
CA LEU A 309 -29.05 -0.05 4.85
C LEU A 309 -29.80 1.28 4.72
N GLY A 310 -29.16 2.39 5.10
CA GLY A 310 -29.76 3.72 5.12
C GLY A 310 -29.81 4.42 3.78
N GLN A 311 -29.10 3.94 2.75
CA GLN A 311 -28.98 4.65 1.46
C GLN A 311 -30.35 4.91 0.80
N HIS A 312 -31.26 3.93 0.79
CA HIS A 312 -32.56 4.07 0.15
C HIS A 312 -33.49 5.02 0.92
N VAL A 313 -33.42 4.99 2.25
CA VAL A 313 -34.19 5.91 3.10
C VAL A 313 -33.67 7.35 2.93
N ALA A 314 -32.35 7.52 2.83
CA ALA A 314 -31.74 8.83 2.66
C ALA A 314 -32.12 9.48 1.32
N THR A 315 -32.11 8.73 0.21
CA THR A 315 -32.49 9.28 -1.11
C THR A 315 -33.97 9.61 -1.25
N GLN A 316 -34.84 9.02 -0.42
CA GLN A 316 -36.25 9.39 -0.36
C GLN A 316 -36.48 10.75 0.34
N HIS A 317 -35.62 11.11 1.30
CA HIS A 317 -35.79 12.33 2.11
C HIS A 317 -34.91 13.49 1.63
N PHE A 318 -33.81 13.20 0.93
CA PHE A 318 -32.83 14.18 0.48
C PHE A 318 -32.54 14.02 -1.02
N PRO A 319 -32.36 15.12 -1.77
CA PRO A 319 -32.04 15.09 -3.19
C PRO A 319 -30.55 14.79 -3.43
N VAL A 320 -30.09 13.61 -3.00
CA VAL A 320 -28.70 13.15 -3.13
C VAL A 320 -28.64 11.80 -3.84
N ALA A 321 -27.53 11.52 -4.51
CA ALA A 321 -27.32 10.19 -5.11
C ALA A 321 -27.09 9.13 -4.03
N GLU A 322 -27.37 7.85 -4.31
CA GLU A 322 -27.16 6.74 -3.36
C GLU A 322 -25.70 6.67 -2.87
N ALA A 323 -24.74 6.84 -3.78
CA ALA A 323 -23.31 6.86 -3.42
C ALA A 323 -22.94 8.03 -2.49
N GLU A 324 -23.57 9.20 -2.67
CA GLU A 324 -23.35 10.37 -1.81
C GLU A 324 -23.97 10.13 -0.43
N ALA A 325 -25.17 9.55 -0.37
CA ALA A 325 -25.82 9.17 0.89
C ALA A 325 -24.96 8.20 1.71
N VAL A 326 -24.36 7.20 1.07
CA VAL A 326 -23.43 6.25 1.73
C VAL A 326 -22.21 6.98 2.30
N VAL A 327 -21.59 7.90 1.55
CA VAL A 327 -20.41 8.63 2.04
C VAL A 327 -20.76 9.59 3.16
N LEU A 328 -21.89 10.32 3.06
CA LEU A 328 -22.32 11.25 4.09
C LEU A 328 -22.67 10.52 5.40
N THR A 329 -23.33 9.37 5.32
CA THR A 329 -23.62 8.53 6.49
C THR A 329 -22.35 7.95 7.10
N LEU A 330 -21.37 7.52 6.30
CA LEU A 330 -20.04 7.13 6.79
C LEU A 330 -19.38 8.25 7.58
N LEU A 331 -19.32 9.46 7.01
CA LEU A 331 -18.72 10.62 7.67
C LEU A 331 -19.47 11.00 8.95
N ALA A 332 -20.80 10.93 8.95
CA ALA A 332 -21.62 11.22 10.12
C ALA A 332 -21.34 10.24 11.26
N ILE A 333 -21.28 8.93 10.99
CA ILE A 333 -20.98 7.90 11.99
C ILE A 333 -19.54 8.04 12.49
N TYR A 334 -18.60 8.33 11.58
CA TYR A 334 -17.19 8.56 11.93
C TYR A 334 -17.03 9.77 12.86
N ALA A 335 -17.68 10.89 12.52
CA ALA A 335 -17.69 12.10 13.33
C ALA A 335 -18.42 11.91 14.67
N ALA A 336 -19.52 11.16 14.68
CA ALA A 336 -20.25 10.83 15.91
C ALA A 336 -19.37 10.04 16.91
N GLY A 337 -18.46 9.20 16.42
CA GLY A 337 -17.47 8.51 17.26
C GLY A 337 -16.51 9.46 17.98
N LEU A 338 -16.26 10.67 17.45
CA LEU A 338 -15.44 11.68 18.14
C LEU A 338 -16.13 12.22 19.40
N ALA A 339 -17.47 12.22 19.43
CA ALA A 339 -18.26 12.63 20.60
C ALA A 339 -18.41 11.52 21.65
N LEU A 340 -17.92 10.31 21.36
CA LEU A 340 -18.11 9.12 22.20
C LEU A 340 -17.63 9.23 23.66
N PRO A 341 -16.50 9.90 23.98
CA PRO A 341 -16.03 10.00 25.36
C PRO A 341 -17.07 10.63 26.29
N HIS A 342 -17.84 11.61 25.81
CA HIS A 342 -18.86 12.27 26.65
C HIS A 342 -20.01 11.32 27.03
N ASN A 343 -20.23 10.25 26.27
CA ASN A 343 -21.29 9.28 26.49
C ASN A 343 -20.82 8.09 27.31
N THR A 344 -19.58 7.62 27.13
CA THR A 344 -19.01 6.49 27.89
C THR A 344 -18.70 6.89 29.33
N HIS A 345 -18.25 8.12 29.57
CA HIS A 345 -18.00 8.66 30.91
C HIS A 345 -19.27 8.88 31.74
N ARG A 346 -20.44 9.02 31.13
CA ARG A 346 -21.72 9.06 31.88
C ARG A 346 -22.09 7.69 32.45
N VAL A 347 -21.61 6.61 31.83
CA VAL A 347 -21.89 5.22 32.23
C VAL A 347 -20.80 4.70 33.18
N VAL A 348 -19.57 5.19 33.07
CA VAL A 348 -18.45 4.84 33.95
C VAL A 348 -18.41 5.82 35.13
N SER A 349 -18.68 5.33 36.34
CA SER A 349 -18.66 6.08 37.60
C SER A 349 -17.46 7.05 37.71
N THR A 350 -17.73 8.27 38.17
CA THR A 350 -16.80 9.41 38.33
C THR A 350 -15.65 9.17 39.32
N GLN A 351 -15.58 7.99 39.93
CA GLN A 351 -14.54 7.57 40.87
C GLN A 351 -13.65 6.46 40.30
N ALA A 352 -13.49 6.36 38.98
CA ALA A 352 -12.62 5.36 38.37
C ALA A 352 -11.14 5.65 38.73
N PRO A 353 -10.44 4.70 39.39
CA PRO A 353 -9.02 4.88 39.73
C PRO A 353 -8.18 5.03 38.45
N ASP A 354 -7.02 5.70 38.56
CA ASP A 354 -6.05 5.90 37.46
C ASP A 354 -5.64 4.58 36.75
N ARG A 355 -5.97 3.41 37.31
CA ARG A 355 -5.73 2.09 36.72
C ARG A 355 -6.60 1.79 35.48
N GLY A 356 -7.79 2.39 35.38
CA GLY A 356 -8.78 2.06 34.34
C GLY A 356 -8.30 2.40 32.91
N TRP A 357 -7.78 3.61 32.71
CA TRP A 357 -7.26 4.03 31.40
C TRP A 357 -5.99 3.28 31.01
N MET A 358 -5.15 2.91 31.98
CA MET A 358 -3.93 2.14 31.74
C MET A 358 -4.27 0.73 31.25
N ALA A 359 -5.27 0.09 31.87
CA ALA A 359 -5.79 -1.20 31.45
C ALA A 359 -6.45 -1.10 30.05
N LEU A 360 -7.26 -0.07 29.80
CA LEU A 360 -7.88 0.13 28.49
C LEU A 360 -6.83 0.36 27.39
N LYS A 361 -5.81 1.19 27.67
CA LYS A 361 -4.70 1.43 26.75
C LYS A 361 -3.90 0.16 26.47
N LEU A 362 -3.66 -0.68 27.48
CA LEU A 362 -3.00 -1.97 27.30
C LEU A 362 -3.78 -2.88 26.34
N VAL A 363 -5.10 -3.01 26.55
CA VAL A 363 -5.97 -3.80 25.65
C VAL A 363 -5.96 -3.22 24.24
N ALA A 364 -6.05 -1.89 24.10
CA ALA A 364 -6.01 -1.22 22.81
C ALA A 364 -4.66 -1.41 22.08
N LEU A 365 -3.53 -1.38 22.78
CA LEU A 365 -2.20 -1.63 22.20
C LEU A 365 -2.05 -3.06 21.71
N ILE A 366 -2.50 -4.05 22.49
CA ILE A 366 -2.47 -5.46 22.09
C ILE A 366 -3.39 -5.68 20.88
N TYR A 367 -4.58 -5.09 20.90
CA TYR A 367 -5.52 -5.16 19.78
C TYR A 367 -4.91 -4.56 18.51
N LEU A 368 -4.34 -3.35 18.60
CA LEU A 368 -3.67 -2.70 17.48
C LEU A 368 -2.48 -3.53 16.96
N ALA A 369 -1.65 -4.06 17.86
CA ALA A 369 -0.48 -4.85 17.49
C ALA A 369 -0.87 -6.13 16.73
N LEU A 370 -1.86 -6.88 17.23
CA LEU A 370 -2.36 -8.08 16.57
C LEU A 370 -2.94 -7.75 15.20
N GLN A 371 -3.73 -6.69 15.12
CA GLN A 371 -4.37 -6.26 13.88
C GLN A 371 -3.36 -5.82 12.83
N LEU A 372 -2.40 -4.96 13.21
CA LEU A 372 -1.32 -4.53 12.31
C LEU A 372 -0.43 -5.70 11.90
N ALA A 373 -0.15 -6.67 12.79
CA ALA A 373 0.60 -7.87 12.43
C ALA A 373 -0.14 -8.72 11.37
N CYS A 374 -1.44 -8.98 11.56
CA CYS A 374 -2.26 -9.70 10.59
C CYS A 374 -2.38 -8.94 9.26
N ILE A 375 -2.55 -7.62 9.30
CA ILE A 375 -2.57 -6.79 8.08
C ILE A 375 -1.22 -6.86 7.38
N THR A 376 -0.11 -6.73 8.10
CA THR A 376 1.24 -6.75 7.51
C THR A 376 1.54 -8.08 6.83
N LEU A 377 1.09 -9.21 7.42
CA LEU A 377 1.27 -10.54 6.83
C LEU A 377 0.45 -10.75 5.55
N THR A 378 -0.71 -10.11 5.43
CA THR A 378 -1.60 -10.25 4.27
C THR A 378 -1.34 -9.19 3.19
N ASN A 379 -1.06 -7.96 3.62
CA ASN A 379 -0.73 -6.80 2.81
C ASN A 379 0.27 -5.92 3.58
N PHE A 380 1.57 -6.19 3.36
CA PHE A 380 2.66 -5.44 3.98
C PHE A 380 2.49 -3.93 3.79
N SER A 381 2.13 -3.49 2.59
CA SER A 381 2.02 -2.08 2.24
C SER A 381 0.96 -1.34 3.05
N LEU A 382 -0.23 -1.94 3.22
CA LEU A 382 -1.27 -1.40 4.08
C LEU A 382 -0.84 -1.43 5.56
N GLY A 383 -0.29 -2.56 6.02
CA GLY A 383 0.13 -2.73 7.41
C GLY A 383 1.23 -1.77 7.82
N PHE A 384 2.22 -1.57 6.95
CA PHE A 384 3.33 -0.64 7.17
C PHE A 384 2.86 0.82 7.20
N LEU A 385 2.01 1.26 6.25
CA LEU A 385 1.49 2.63 6.26
C LEU A 385 0.68 2.93 7.52
N LEU A 386 -0.20 2.01 7.93
CA LEU A 386 -0.99 2.14 9.15
C LEU A 386 -0.12 2.09 10.41
N ALA A 387 0.91 1.24 10.44
CA ALA A 387 1.85 1.18 11.55
C ALA A 387 2.68 2.47 11.64
N ALA A 388 3.18 2.98 10.52
CA ALA A 388 3.98 4.20 10.46
C ALA A 388 3.21 5.41 10.98
N SER A 389 1.89 5.47 10.75
CA SER A 389 1.03 6.57 11.20
C SER A 389 0.46 6.36 12.60
N MET A 390 -0.12 5.20 12.92
CA MET A 390 -0.89 4.99 14.16
C MET A 390 -0.01 4.65 15.36
N VAL A 391 1.14 3.99 15.17
CA VAL A 391 2.00 3.55 16.29
C VAL A 391 2.54 4.71 17.13
N PRO A 392 3.04 5.83 16.55
CA PRO A 392 3.49 6.97 17.34
C PRO A 392 2.39 7.55 18.24
N ALA A 393 1.19 7.69 17.68
CA ALA A 393 0.02 8.18 18.42
C ALA A 393 -0.37 7.22 19.55
N ALA A 394 -0.53 5.93 19.23
CA ALA A 394 -0.86 4.90 20.20
C ALA A 394 0.17 4.81 21.35
N ALA A 395 1.46 4.98 21.06
CA ALA A 395 2.52 4.95 22.06
C ALA A 395 2.43 6.14 23.04
N ILE A 396 2.18 7.35 22.53
CA ILE A 396 2.26 8.60 23.30
C ILE A 396 0.95 8.91 24.05
N THR A 397 -0.21 8.44 23.58
CA THR A 397 -1.53 8.74 24.17
C THR A 397 -1.60 8.50 25.68
N LYS A 398 -1.99 9.52 26.42
CA LYS A 398 -2.23 9.46 27.87
C LYS A 398 -3.19 10.58 28.26
N PRO A 399 -3.95 10.44 29.35
CA PRO A 399 -4.87 11.48 29.83
C PRO A 399 -4.12 12.64 30.53
N SER A 400 -3.02 13.13 29.93
CA SER A 400 -2.22 14.24 30.46
C SER A 400 -2.30 15.48 29.58
N GLU A 401 -2.02 16.65 30.14
CA GLU A 401 -1.94 17.88 29.37
C GLU A 401 -0.66 17.95 28.51
N PRO A 402 -0.71 18.62 27.33
CA PRO A 402 -1.86 19.27 26.71
C PRO A 402 -2.77 18.31 25.91
N ARG A 403 -4.05 18.18 26.33
CA ARG A 403 -5.02 17.22 25.74
C ARG A 403 -5.32 17.52 24.26
N ALA A 404 -5.43 18.79 23.89
CA ALA A 404 -5.74 19.22 22.52
C ALA A 404 -4.68 18.77 21.49
N LEU A 405 -3.40 18.79 21.88
CA LEU A 405 -2.30 18.35 21.01
C LEU A 405 -2.37 16.84 20.76
N TYR A 406 -2.62 16.05 21.80
CA TYR A 406 -2.80 14.60 21.64
C TYR A 406 -4.07 14.26 20.86
N ALA A 407 -5.15 15.04 21.01
CA ALA A 407 -6.37 14.89 20.24
C ALA A 407 -6.12 15.17 18.75
N ALA A 408 -5.47 16.29 18.43
CA ALA A 408 -5.09 16.63 17.05
C ALA A 408 -4.20 15.54 16.44
N LEU A 409 -3.21 15.06 17.18
CA LEU A 409 -2.32 13.98 16.73
C LEU A 409 -3.08 12.67 16.50
N LEU A 410 -4.01 12.29 17.37
CA LEU A 410 -4.87 11.13 17.16
C LEU A 410 -5.74 11.27 15.91
N VAL A 411 -6.34 12.44 15.67
CA VAL A 411 -7.15 12.70 14.47
C VAL A 411 -6.30 12.63 13.21
N LEU A 412 -5.11 13.24 13.20
CA LEU A 412 -4.17 13.21 12.07
C LEU A 412 -3.64 11.82 11.75
N THR A 413 -3.57 10.94 12.75
CA THR A 413 -3.15 9.54 12.60
C THR A 413 -4.31 8.56 12.47
N SER A 414 -5.55 9.05 12.38
CA SER A 414 -6.74 8.22 12.24
C SER A 414 -6.79 7.49 10.89
N PRO A 415 -7.46 6.33 10.77
CA PRO A 415 -7.54 5.60 9.50
C PRO A 415 -8.08 6.42 8.31
N ALA A 416 -8.95 7.40 8.57
CA ALA A 416 -9.46 8.30 7.54
C ALA A 416 -8.41 9.34 7.13
N ALA A 417 -7.70 9.93 8.09
CA ALA A 417 -6.64 10.89 7.81
C ALA A 417 -5.43 10.24 7.13
N THR A 418 -5.11 8.99 7.47
CA THR A 418 -4.05 8.23 6.80
C THR A 418 -4.41 7.91 5.36
N LEU A 419 -5.67 7.56 5.09
CA LEU A 419 -6.18 7.40 3.73
C LEU A 419 -6.08 8.73 2.96
N LEU A 420 -6.57 9.83 3.52
CA LEU A 420 -6.49 11.16 2.90
C LEU A 420 -5.04 11.56 2.59
N GLY A 421 -4.14 11.45 3.58
CA GLY A 421 -2.71 11.75 3.42
C GLY A 421 -2.03 10.86 2.38
N SER A 422 -2.43 9.59 2.28
CA SER A 422 -1.91 8.66 1.27
C SER A 422 -2.31 9.06 -0.16
N LEU A 423 -3.51 9.64 -0.35
CA LEU A 423 -3.97 10.15 -1.64
C LEU A 423 -3.18 11.38 -2.09
N PHE A 424 -2.94 12.33 -1.17
CA PHE A 424 -2.08 13.49 -1.45
C PHE A 424 -0.65 13.03 -1.77
N LEU A 425 -0.05 12.17 -0.95
CA LEU A 425 1.29 11.66 -1.18
C LEU A 425 1.41 10.92 -2.52
N TRP A 426 0.41 10.12 -2.87
CA TRP A 426 0.39 9.40 -4.15
C TRP A 426 0.40 10.36 -5.35
N ARG A 427 -0.36 11.46 -5.27
CA ARG A 427 -0.44 12.49 -6.33
C ARG A 427 0.82 13.35 -6.42
N GLU A 428 1.40 13.72 -5.28
CA GLU A 428 2.70 14.38 -5.20
C GLU A 428 3.79 13.55 -5.88
N LEU A 429 3.86 12.24 -5.57
CA LEU A 429 4.82 11.33 -6.18
C LEU A 429 4.60 11.14 -7.69
N GLN A 430 3.38 11.36 -8.17
CA GLN A 430 3.04 11.36 -9.60
C GLN A 430 3.33 12.69 -10.30
N GLU A 431 3.88 13.68 -9.60
CA GLU A 431 4.14 15.03 -10.13
C GLU A 431 2.86 15.73 -10.61
N ALA A 432 1.72 15.37 -10.01
CA ALA A 432 0.40 15.93 -10.29
C ALA A 432 -0.29 16.29 -8.96
N PRO A 433 0.23 17.29 -8.22
CA PRO A 433 -0.25 17.65 -6.89
C PRO A 433 -1.72 18.09 -6.93
N LEU A 434 -2.45 17.77 -5.87
CA LEU A 434 -3.87 18.10 -5.76
C LEU A 434 -4.07 19.40 -4.99
N SER A 435 -5.05 20.19 -5.42
CA SER A 435 -5.63 21.20 -4.54
C SER A 435 -6.40 20.56 -3.37
N LEU A 436 -6.62 21.30 -2.28
CA LEU A 436 -7.37 20.79 -1.12
C LEU A 436 -8.79 20.33 -1.49
N THR A 437 -9.45 21.05 -2.39
CA THR A 437 -10.80 20.73 -2.88
C THR A 437 -10.82 19.45 -3.71
N GLU A 438 -9.86 19.28 -4.63
CA GLU A 438 -9.74 18.06 -5.43
C GLU A 438 -9.37 16.86 -4.56
N GLY A 439 -8.48 17.06 -3.57
CA GLY A 439 -8.14 16.03 -2.59
C GLY A 439 -9.32 15.58 -1.75
N TRP A 440 -10.16 16.53 -1.30
CA TRP A 440 -11.40 16.20 -0.60
C TRP A 440 -12.39 15.44 -1.49
N GLN A 441 -12.61 15.89 -2.74
CA GLN A 441 -13.48 15.19 -3.69
C GLN A 441 -12.98 13.78 -4.00
N LEU A 442 -11.67 13.62 -4.22
CA LEU A 442 -11.06 12.32 -4.45
C LEU A 442 -11.23 11.41 -3.24
N PHE A 443 -11.06 11.95 -2.03
CA PHE A 443 -11.27 11.21 -0.79
C PHE A 443 -12.72 10.70 -0.67
N LEU A 444 -13.72 11.56 -0.88
CA LEU A 444 -15.14 11.15 -0.88
C LEU A 444 -15.41 10.06 -1.93
N ALA A 445 -14.88 10.22 -3.13
CA ALA A 445 -15.01 9.22 -4.20
C ALA A 445 -14.37 7.89 -3.79
N THR A 446 -13.18 7.91 -3.18
CA THR A 446 -12.50 6.67 -2.74
C THR A 446 -13.22 5.96 -1.61
N LEU A 447 -13.91 6.69 -0.71
CA LEU A 447 -14.76 6.09 0.31
C LEU A 447 -15.94 5.34 -0.32
N ALA A 448 -16.69 6.01 -1.21
CA ALA A 448 -17.80 5.37 -1.94
C ALA A 448 -17.31 4.12 -2.70
N GLN A 449 -16.18 4.26 -3.39
CA GLN A 449 -15.62 3.20 -4.20
C GLN A 449 -15.13 2.01 -3.36
N GLY A 450 -14.57 2.26 -2.17
CA GLY A 450 -14.15 1.21 -1.24
C GLY A 450 -15.31 0.40 -0.68
N VAL A 451 -16.43 1.06 -0.36
CA VAL A 451 -17.68 0.38 0.04
C VAL A 451 -18.23 -0.44 -1.13
N LEU A 452 -18.30 0.17 -2.32
CA LEU A 452 -18.81 -0.49 -3.51
C LEU A 452 -18.01 -1.77 -3.82
N GLU A 453 -16.68 -1.69 -3.82
CA GLU A 453 -15.81 -2.84 -4.08
C GLU A 453 -15.94 -3.96 -3.05
N HIS A 454 -16.21 -3.61 -1.79
CA HIS A 454 -16.48 -4.61 -0.77
C HIS A 454 -17.75 -5.39 -1.14
N HIS A 455 -18.83 -4.71 -1.50
CA HIS A 455 -20.10 -5.36 -1.83
C HIS A 455 -20.12 -6.04 -3.21
N THR A 456 -19.35 -5.55 -4.19
CA THR A 456 -19.31 -6.14 -5.54
C THR A 456 -18.26 -7.25 -5.66
N TYR A 457 -17.08 -7.06 -5.08
CA TYR A 457 -15.92 -7.95 -5.29
C TYR A 457 -15.46 -8.68 -4.03
N GLY A 458 -16.01 -8.36 -2.85
CA GLY A 458 -15.57 -8.92 -1.58
C GLY A 458 -14.23 -8.36 -1.10
N ALA A 459 -13.88 -7.13 -1.50
CA ALA A 459 -12.65 -6.48 -1.04
C ALA A 459 -12.63 -6.33 0.48
N LEU A 460 -11.52 -6.71 1.13
CA LEU A 460 -11.42 -6.76 2.61
C LEU A 460 -11.02 -5.43 3.24
N LEU A 461 -10.66 -4.41 2.45
CA LEU A 461 -10.18 -3.14 3.00
C LEU A 461 -11.24 -2.45 3.86
N PHE A 462 -12.45 -2.23 3.33
CA PHE A 462 -13.54 -1.56 4.04
C PHE A 462 -13.90 -2.23 5.39
N PRO A 463 -14.21 -3.55 5.47
CA PRO A 463 -14.53 -4.18 6.74
C PRO A 463 -13.36 -4.15 7.72
N LEU A 464 -12.12 -4.21 7.24
CA LEU A 464 -10.93 -4.14 8.10
C LEU A 464 -10.73 -2.76 8.72
N LEU A 465 -10.99 -1.68 7.96
CA LEU A 465 -11.00 -0.32 8.49
C LEU A 465 -12.18 -0.12 9.45
N ALA A 466 -13.39 -0.54 9.08
CA ALA A 466 -14.63 -0.24 9.81
C ALA A 466 -14.83 -1.09 11.07
N LEU A 467 -14.63 -2.40 11.00
CA LEU A 467 -14.83 -3.33 12.13
C LEU A 467 -13.57 -3.52 12.98
N GLY A 468 -12.44 -3.03 12.48
CA GLY A 468 -11.13 -3.27 13.05
C GLY A 468 -10.47 -2.01 13.59
N LEU A 469 -9.85 -1.26 12.67
CA LEU A 469 -9.00 -0.13 13.03
C LEU A 469 -9.78 1.04 13.61
N TYR A 470 -10.98 1.32 13.11
CA TYR A 470 -11.79 2.43 13.62
C TYR A 470 -12.22 2.22 15.09
N PRO A 471 -12.77 1.07 15.49
CA PRO A 471 -13.01 0.77 16.90
C PRO A 471 -11.74 0.82 17.75
N CYS A 472 -10.63 0.27 17.25
CA CYS A 472 -9.35 0.32 17.95
C CYS A 472 -8.89 1.77 18.19
N TRP A 473 -9.02 2.63 17.18
CA TRP A 473 -8.74 4.06 17.27
C TRP A 473 -9.65 4.77 18.29
N LEU A 474 -10.94 4.43 18.34
CA LEU A 474 -11.88 4.93 19.34
C LEU A 474 -11.49 4.53 20.78
N LEU A 475 -10.84 3.38 21.00
CA LEU A 475 -10.32 3.03 22.33
C LEU A 475 -9.22 4.01 22.77
N PHE A 476 -8.29 4.37 21.88
CA PHE A 476 -7.28 5.40 22.20
C PHE A 476 -7.90 6.78 22.42
N TRP A 477 -8.97 7.09 21.69
CA TRP A 477 -9.75 8.31 21.90
C TRP A 477 -10.39 8.33 23.30
N ASN A 478 -11.02 7.22 23.74
CA ASN A 478 -11.53 7.08 25.11
C ASN A 478 -10.42 7.16 26.17
N VAL A 479 -9.23 6.59 25.91
CA VAL A 479 -8.07 6.69 26.82
C VAL A 479 -7.64 8.15 27.01
N LEU A 480 -7.61 8.95 25.95
CA LEU A 480 -7.21 10.35 26.02
C LEU A 480 -8.18 11.18 26.88
N PHE A 481 -9.48 10.93 26.73
CA PHE A 481 -10.55 11.66 27.41
C PHE A 481 -11.04 10.97 28.69
N TRP A 482 -10.23 10.08 29.27
CA TRP A 482 -10.62 9.27 30.43
C TRP A 482 -11.01 10.06 31.70
N LYS A 483 -10.70 11.37 31.76
CA LYS A 483 -10.89 12.24 32.93
C LYS A 483 -11.80 13.41 32.64
#